data_AF-A0A3D2K079-F1
#
_entry.id   AF-A0A3D2K079-F1
#
_cell.length_a   1.000
_cell.length_b   1.000
_cell.length_c   1.000
_cell.angle_alpha   90.00
_cell.angle_beta   90.00
_cell.angle_gamma   90.00
#
_symmetry.space_group_name_H-M   'P 1'
#
loop_
_entity.id
_entity.type
_entity.pdbx_description
1 polymer ?
#
loop_
_entity_poly.entity_id
_entity_poly.type
_entity_poly.pdbx_seq_one_letter_code
_entity_poly.pdbx_strand_id
1 'polypeptide(L)'
;MPSINHISDFPDKLNPMLVKELRQGLRGISFVVLFIAIQAFLCFILLITAAVASHENAGHLLSRVIFFFYSLAVLVVQPLRGIGGLQSEIKNNTIDILYLTRLSAWRITFGKWISIVSQSALILTAIIPYLILRYFFGDMQIFSEILLMLSIFLLSALFTAGTVGFSALKSVIIRVLLPIIAAFFVFIFIWNLFFDGRQTFLTLLRPVTLDSLTTTLTFLSFIIVCVYAIWMLLDLGTSLMAPVSENRATRRRIISLGLITISLLVFAVAKVDMEVSLALSLAFCVPVSVISLTENTNLAQPIVAPFTRKGMIGSAAGRALYPGWATGLVFVLLLYGLIQGLMHFSYRANAEAITLLNSAFAFLLFPLALTRLFAKKHDNRFGIYLIFICTQFLIVLIVIAAEEFIDGGKLQIMQCFFWVPTSIIHLGESSRFSETALLNVSYINVILYASIALTSSLPVWKHIRDVERVSKNEQ
;
A
#
# COMPACT_ATOMS: atom_id res chain seq x y z
N MET A 1 9.03 10.61 53.86
CA MET A 1 8.92 11.31 52.57
C MET A 1 7.61 10.90 51.93
N PRO A 2 6.68 11.83 51.68
CA PRO A 2 5.48 11.49 50.93
C PRO A 2 5.90 11.11 49.52
N SER A 3 5.45 9.97 49.02
CA SER A 3 5.59 9.60 47.61
C SER A 3 4.94 10.69 46.80
N ILE A 4 5.74 11.50 46.11
CA ILE A 4 5.24 12.37 45.05
C ILE A 4 4.64 11.40 44.04
N ASN A 5 3.31 11.26 44.07
CA ASN A 5 2.57 10.62 43.00
C ASN A 5 2.80 11.51 41.78
N HIS A 6 3.86 11.19 41.04
CA HIS A 6 4.12 11.80 39.76
C HIS A 6 2.89 11.45 38.93
N ILE A 7 2.00 12.43 38.72
CA ILE A 7 0.89 12.28 37.79
C ILE A 7 1.58 12.15 36.44
N SER A 8 1.78 10.91 36.00
CA SER A 8 2.31 10.65 34.69
C SER A 8 1.23 11.06 33.69
N ASP A 9 1.54 12.00 32.79
CA ASP A 9 0.62 12.43 31.73
C ASP A 9 0.13 11.24 30.88
N PHE A 10 0.85 10.11 30.93
CA PHE A 10 0.56 8.90 30.18
C PHE A 10 0.78 7.64 31.05
N PRO A 11 -0.02 6.57 30.86
CA PRO A 11 0.21 5.29 31.51
C PRO A 11 1.56 4.67 31.13
N ASP A 12 2.27 4.06 32.08
CA ASP A 12 3.55 3.36 31.87
C ASP A 12 3.46 2.18 30.88
N LYS A 13 2.24 1.72 30.57
CA LYS A 13 1.96 0.65 29.60
C LYS A 13 2.05 1.13 28.15
N LEU A 14 1.98 2.44 27.90
CA LEU A 14 2.09 2.98 26.54
C LEU A 14 3.52 2.86 26.03
N ASN A 15 3.65 2.70 24.72
CA ASN A 15 4.96 2.64 24.09
C ASN A 15 5.72 3.96 24.36
N PRO A 16 6.91 3.94 24.97
CA PRO A 16 7.63 5.16 25.33
C PRO A 16 7.97 6.01 24.10
N MET A 17 8.15 5.38 22.93
CA MET A 17 8.34 6.08 21.66
C MET A 17 7.10 6.88 21.25
N LEU A 18 5.90 6.30 21.44
CA LEU A 18 4.64 7.01 21.17
C LEU A 18 4.53 8.24 22.07
N VAL A 19 4.79 8.11 23.37
CA VAL A 19 4.69 9.23 24.33
C VAL A 19 5.63 10.37 23.96
N LYS A 20 6.90 10.04 23.65
CA LYS A 20 7.91 11.01 23.19
C LYS A 20 7.42 11.76 21.94
N GLU A 21 7.05 11.01 20.89
CA GLU A 21 6.67 11.58 19.60
C GLU A 21 5.35 12.35 19.67
N LEU A 22 4.40 11.92 20.50
CA LEU A 22 3.12 12.61 20.66
C LEU A 22 3.32 13.95 21.36
N ARG A 23 4.14 13.99 22.43
CA ARG A 23 4.49 15.24 23.12
C ARG A 23 5.17 16.23 22.18
N GLN A 24 6.11 15.75 21.37
CA GLN A 24 6.80 16.58 20.39
C GLN A 24 5.87 17.03 19.26
N GLY A 25 5.00 16.13 18.77
CA GLY A 25 4.07 16.40 17.69
C GLY A 25 3.00 17.44 18.03
N LEU A 26 2.39 17.33 19.23
CA LEU A 26 1.35 18.25 19.70
C LEU A 26 1.89 19.66 20.01
N ARG A 27 3.16 19.78 20.37
CA ARG A 27 3.85 21.07 20.53
C ARG A 27 4.45 21.61 19.23
N GLY A 28 4.36 20.85 18.14
CA GLY A 28 4.89 21.24 16.84
C GLY A 28 4.04 22.32 16.19
N ILE A 29 4.67 23.44 15.82
CA ILE A 29 3.99 24.59 15.21
C ILE A 29 3.19 24.19 13.96
N SER A 30 3.72 23.27 13.14
CA SER A 30 3.04 22.80 11.93
C SER A 30 1.71 22.12 12.22
N PHE A 31 1.58 21.37 13.32
CA PHE A 31 0.31 20.77 13.72
C PHE A 31 -0.65 21.83 14.25
N VAL A 32 -0.17 22.70 15.14
CA VAL A 32 -0.99 23.75 15.76
C VAL A 32 -1.58 24.69 14.69
N VAL A 33 -0.74 25.15 13.75
CA VAL A 33 -1.18 26.01 12.64
C VAL A 33 -2.21 25.29 11.77
N LEU A 34 -1.94 24.05 11.35
CA LEU A 34 -2.87 23.26 10.54
C LEU A 34 -4.22 23.08 11.27
N PHE A 35 -4.17 22.69 12.54
CA PHE A 35 -5.36 22.43 13.35
C PHE A 35 -6.21 23.69 13.50
N ILE A 36 -5.61 24.82 13.90
CA ILE A 36 -6.34 26.09 14.07
C ILE A 36 -6.86 26.61 12.73
N ALA A 37 -6.06 26.54 11.65
CA ALA A 37 -6.46 27.03 10.34
C ALA A 37 -7.68 26.29 9.80
N ILE A 38 -7.72 24.95 9.93
CA ILE A 38 -8.87 24.14 9.52
C ILE A 38 -10.11 24.54 10.31
N GLN A 39 -10.00 24.68 11.64
CA GLN A 39 -11.13 25.02 12.49
C GLN A 39 -11.68 26.41 12.16
N ALA A 40 -10.81 27.41 12.02
CA ALA A 40 -11.19 28.77 11.64
C ALA A 40 -11.89 28.80 10.28
N PHE A 41 -11.35 28.05 9.31
CA PHE A 41 -11.90 27.99 7.96
C PHE A 41 -13.27 27.30 7.92
N LEU A 42 -13.43 26.16 8.60
CA LEU A 42 -14.71 25.45 8.67
C LEU A 42 -15.79 26.28 9.38
N CYS A 43 -15.43 26.94 10.48
CA CYS A 43 -16.31 27.87 11.17
C CYS A 43 -16.75 29.02 10.25
N PHE A 44 -15.80 29.65 9.55
CA PHE A 44 -16.09 30.75 8.62
C PHE A 44 -17.05 30.33 7.50
N ILE A 45 -16.83 29.17 6.89
CA ILE A 45 -17.70 28.68 5.81
C ILE A 45 -19.09 28.32 6.31
N LEU A 46 -19.21 27.74 7.51
CA LEU A 46 -20.51 27.50 8.11
C LEU A 46 -21.28 28.80 8.35
N LEU A 47 -20.62 29.84 8.84
CA LEU A 47 -21.24 31.15 9.04
C LEU A 47 -21.71 31.77 7.73
N ILE A 48 -20.90 31.72 6.68
CA ILE A 48 -21.31 32.20 5.34
C ILE A 48 -22.51 31.40 4.83
N THR A 49 -22.45 30.07 4.93
CA THR A 49 -23.51 29.20 4.43
C THR A 49 -24.82 29.47 5.18
N ALA A 50 -24.75 29.66 6.50
CA ALA A 50 -25.89 30.06 7.32
C ALA A 50 -26.46 31.42 6.94
N ALA A 51 -25.62 32.38 6.54
CA ALA A 51 -26.04 33.73 6.17
C ALA A 51 -26.64 33.84 4.76
N VAL A 52 -26.24 32.96 3.83
CA VAL A 52 -26.57 33.06 2.40
C VAL A 52 -27.68 32.08 1.95
N ALA A 53 -27.97 31.03 2.71
CA ALA A 53 -28.69 29.85 2.20
C ALA A 53 -30.16 30.10 1.77
N SER A 54 -30.40 30.07 0.44
CA SER A 54 -31.60 29.43 -0.14
C SER A 54 -31.49 27.91 0.08
N HIS A 55 -32.49 27.29 0.70
CA HIS A 55 -32.37 26.02 1.44
C HIS A 55 -31.99 24.78 0.60
N GLU A 56 -32.11 24.80 -0.73
CA GLU A 56 -32.09 23.57 -1.55
C GLU A 56 -30.68 23.07 -1.95
N ASN A 57 -29.64 23.92 -1.95
CA ASN A 57 -28.29 23.53 -2.39
C ASN A 57 -27.15 23.79 -1.37
N ALA A 58 -27.46 24.47 -0.26
CA ALA A 58 -26.47 24.88 0.72
C ALA A 58 -25.82 23.67 1.44
N GLY A 59 -26.62 22.68 1.83
CA GLY A 59 -26.14 21.49 2.56
C GLY A 59 -25.12 20.66 1.78
N HIS A 60 -25.31 20.51 0.46
CA HIS A 60 -24.43 19.75 -0.43
C HIS A 60 -23.10 20.45 -0.73
N LEU A 61 -23.12 21.77 -0.92
CA LEU A 61 -21.89 22.55 -1.08
C LEU A 61 -21.05 22.47 0.20
N LEU A 62 -21.70 22.63 1.35
CA LEU A 62 -21.05 22.55 2.64
C LEU A 62 -20.40 21.18 2.90
N SER A 63 -21.04 20.07 2.50
CA SER A 63 -20.44 18.71 2.59
C SER A 63 -19.14 18.65 1.83
N ARG A 64 -19.20 19.01 0.54
CA ARG A 64 -18.06 18.85 -0.36
C ARG A 64 -16.87 19.65 0.11
N VAL A 65 -17.12 20.86 0.62
CA VAL A 65 -16.08 21.71 1.20
C VAL A 65 -15.51 21.10 2.50
N ILE A 66 -16.35 20.68 3.46
CA ILE A 66 -15.87 20.05 4.70
C ILE A 66 -15.00 18.83 4.40
N PHE A 67 -15.50 17.91 3.55
CA PHE A 67 -14.79 16.69 3.18
C PHE A 67 -13.53 16.96 2.35
N PHE A 68 -13.52 17.99 1.49
CA PHE A 68 -12.32 18.40 0.74
C PHE A 68 -11.21 18.86 1.68
N PHE A 69 -11.48 19.80 2.60
CA PHE A 69 -10.46 20.31 3.53
C PHE A 69 -10.00 19.25 4.53
N TYR A 70 -10.92 18.40 5.00
CA TYR A 70 -10.56 17.25 5.81
C TYR A 70 -9.62 16.29 5.07
N SER A 71 -9.98 15.92 3.84
CA SER A 71 -9.18 15.03 2.99
C SER A 71 -7.81 15.63 2.71
N LEU A 72 -7.72 16.93 2.40
CA LEU A 72 -6.44 17.60 2.18
C LEU A 72 -5.57 17.58 3.45
N ALA A 73 -6.14 17.93 4.59
CA ALA A 73 -5.41 17.94 5.86
C ALA A 73 -4.86 16.56 6.21
N VAL A 74 -5.68 15.52 6.05
CA VAL A 74 -5.41 14.19 6.58
C VAL A 74 -4.74 13.28 5.55
N LEU A 75 -5.04 13.39 4.26
CA LEU A 75 -4.41 12.57 3.20
C LEU A 75 -3.14 13.21 2.59
N VAL A 76 -2.99 14.53 2.65
CA VAL A 76 -1.82 15.22 2.08
C VAL A 76 -0.90 15.70 3.19
N VAL A 77 -1.39 16.54 4.11
CA VAL A 77 -0.50 17.19 5.08
C VAL A 77 0.04 16.21 6.13
N GLN A 78 -0.79 15.33 6.69
CA GLN A 78 -0.34 14.39 7.73
C GLN A 78 0.71 13.38 7.25
N PRO A 79 0.57 12.70 6.10
CA PRO A 79 1.57 11.77 5.62
C PRO A 79 2.92 12.43 5.31
N LEU A 80 2.93 13.67 4.79
CA LEU A 80 4.18 14.38 4.53
C LEU A 80 5.04 14.58 5.79
N ARG A 81 4.43 14.61 6.98
CA ARG A 81 5.15 14.68 8.27
C ARG A 81 5.92 13.39 8.60
N GLY A 82 5.61 12.28 7.93
CA GLY A 82 6.28 10.99 8.06
C GLY A 82 7.60 10.86 7.27
N ILE A 83 7.87 11.73 6.30
CA ILE A 83 9.00 11.62 5.34
C ILE A 83 10.39 11.50 6.01
N GLY A 84 10.60 12.20 7.13
CA GLY A 84 11.86 12.19 7.87
C GLY A 84 11.84 11.31 9.11
N GLY A 85 10.76 10.56 9.32
CA GLY A 85 10.40 9.96 10.59
C GLY A 85 11.46 9.03 11.17
N LEU A 86 11.85 7.99 10.43
CA LEU A 86 12.83 7.01 10.87
C LEU A 86 14.27 7.47 10.60
N GLN A 87 14.47 8.29 9.57
CA GLN A 87 15.79 8.71 9.15
C GLN A 87 16.52 9.52 10.22
N SER A 88 15.82 10.37 10.98
CA SER A 88 16.44 11.13 12.05
C SER A 88 17.07 10.22 13.10
N GLU A 89 16.41 9.10 13.41
CA GLU A 89 16.93 8.11 14.36
C GLU A 89 18.08 7.29 13.75
N ILE A 90 17.97 6.92 12.46
CA ILE A 90 19.03 6.19 11.71
C ILE A 90 20.30 7.03 11.59
N LYS A 91 20.18 8.31 11.23
CA LYS A 91 21.32 9.20 10.95
C LYS A 91 22.01 9.69 12.23
N ASN A 92 21.27 9.83 13.32
CA ASN A 92 21.80 10.36 14.58
C ASN A 92 22.47 9.28 15.46
N ASN A 93 22.72 8.07 14.93
CA ASN A 93 23.23 6.88 15.66
C ASN A 93 22.46 6.57 16.96
N THR A 94 21.25 7.11 17.10
CA THR A 94 20.41 6.88 18.27
C THR A 94 19.83 5.48 18.21
N ILE A 95 19.77 4.87 17.02
CA ILE A 95 19.41 3.46 16.83
C ILE A 95 20.33 2.51 17.61
N ASP A 96 21.63 2.75 17.64
CA ASP A 96 22.56 1.85 18.35
C ASP A 96 22.34 1.93 19.87
N ILE A 97 22.04 3.12 20.37
CA ILE A 97 21.65 3.34 21.78
C ILE A 97 20.27 2.69 22.04
N LEU A 98 19.33 2.81 21.10
CA LEU A 98 18.02 2.16 21.19
C LEU A 98 18.14 0.63 21.15
N TYR A 99 19.13 0.05 20.46
CA TYR A 99 19.41 -1.38 20.49
C TYR A 99 20.00 -1.86 21.80
N LEU A 100 20.70 -0.99 22.54
CA LEU A 100 21.11 -1.26 23.91
C LEU A 100 19.91 -1.22 24.89
N THR A 101 18.78 -0.64 24.48
CA THR A 101 17.50 -0.73 25.22
C THR A 101 16.68 -1.95 24.80
N ARG A 102 15.74 -2.40 25.64
CA ARG A 102 14.82 -3.52 25.31
C ARG A 102 13.73 -3.15 24.27
N LEU A 103 13.92 -2.11 23.46
CA LEU A 103 12.96 -1.69 22.44
C LEU A 103 13.22 -2.39 21.10
N SER A 104 12.24 -3.14 20.62
CA SER A 104 12.32 -3.76 19.29
C SER A 104 12.12 -2.74 18.17
N ALA A 105 12.73 -2.98 17.01
CA ALA A 105 12.59 -2.13 15.81
C ALA A 105 11.10 -1.92 15.41
N TRP A 106 10.26 -2.94 15.64
CA TRP A 106 8.81 -2.83 15.43
C TRP A 106 8.16 -1.80 16.37
N ARG A 107 8.53 -1.79 17.66
CA ARG A 107 7.98 -0.84 18.63
C ARG A 107 8.38 0.59 18.29
N ILE A 108 9.58 0.81 17.77
CA ILE A 108 10.04 2.13 17.36
C ILE A 108 9.21 2.61 16.16
N THR A 109 9.13 1.81 15.10
CA THR A 109 8.41 2.14 13.86
C THR A 109 6.92 2.34 14.11
N PHE A 110 6.29 1.42 14.85
CA PHE A 110 4.88 1.52 15.22
C PHE A 110 4.59 2.74 16.10
N GLY A 111 5.43 3.02 17.10
CA GLY A 111 5.28 4.15 18.01
C GLY A 111 5.30 5.51 17.29
N LYS A 112 6.12 5.64 16.24
CA LYS A 112 6.15 6.85 15.42
C LYS A 112 4.92 6.97 14.53
N TRP A 113 4.53 5.89 13.85
CA TRP A 113 3.34 5.86 13.03
C TRP A 113 2.08 6.22 13.84
N ILE A 114 1.87 5.56 14.99
CA ILE A 114 0.67 5.78 15.81
C ILE A 114 0.62 7.20 16.39
N SER A 115 1.77 7.84 16.64
CA SER A 115 1.80 9.26 17.04
C SER A 115 1.24 10.20 15.97
N ILE A 116 1.62 10.02 14.70
CA ILE A 116 1.11 10.84 13.59
C ILE A 116 -0.37 10.54 13.33
N VAL A 117 -0.76 9.26 13.38
CA VAL A 117 -2.16 8.85 13.24
C VAL A 117 -3.04 9.41 14.37
N SER A 118 -2.51 9.49 15.59
CA SER A 118 -3.23 10.08 16.73
C SER A 118 -3.52 11.57 16.53
N GLN A 119 -2.59 12.31 15.90
CA GLN A 119 -2.81 13.71 15.52
C GLN A 119 -3.85 13.84 14.40
N SER A 120 -3.89 12.89 13.47
CA SER A 120 -4.96 12.82 12.46
C SER A 120 -6.32 12.52 13.09
N ALA A 121 -6.35 11.69 14.15
CA ALA A 121 -7.56 11.39 14.91
C ALA A 121 -8.08 12.61 15.69
N LEU A 122 -7.18 13.49 16.18
CA LEU A 122 -7.59 14.77 16.77
C LEU A 122 -8.27 15.68 15.75
N ILE A 123 -7.76 15.74 14.51
CA ILE A 123 -8.41 16.50 13.43
C ILE A 123 -9.79 15.91 13.11
N LEU A 124 -9.89 14.58 13.00
CA LEU A 124 -11.16 13.87 12.82
C LEU A 124 -12.19 14.26 13.90
N THR A 125 -11.83 14.12 15.18
CA THR A 125 -12.72 14.45 16.30
C THR A 125 -13.12 15.92 16.31
N ALA A 126 -12.20 16.81 15.95
CA ALA A 126 -12.48 18.25 15.90
C ALA A 126 -13.39 18.66 14.74
N ILE A 127 -13.65 17.79 13.75
CA ILE A 127 -14.54 18.07 12.63
C ILE A 127 -15.97 17.59 12.87
N ILE A 128 -16.17 16.61 13.76
CA ILE A 128 -17.49 16.05 14.10
C ILE A 128 -18.53 17.14 14.43
N PRO A 129 -18.25 18.18 15.23
CA PRO A 129 -19.24 19.21 15.54
C PRO A 129 -19.78 19.93 14.30
N TYR A 130 -18.93 20.17 13.29
CA TYR A 130 -19.34 20.81 12.04
C TYR A 130 -20.23 19.92 11.18
N LEU A 131 -20.00 18.61 11.19
CA LEU A 131 -20.90 17.65 10.53
C LEU A 131 -22.27 17.60 11.22
N ILE A 132 -22.31 17.66 12.54
CA ILE A 132 -23.57 17.71 13.29
C ILE A 132 -24.33 19.00 12.96
N LEU A 133 -23.66 20.16 12.95
CA LEU A 133 -24.30 21.42 12.56
C LEU A 133 -24.80 21.39 11.12
N ARG A 134 -24.04 20.77 10.21
CA ARG A 134 -24.47 20.59 8.83
C ARG A 134 -25.74 19.76 8.70
N TYR A 135 -25.97 18.75 9.55
CA TYR A 135 -27.17 17.91 9.50
C TYR A 135 -28.47 18.74 9.47
N PHE A 136 -28.50 19.88 10.16
CA PHE A 136 -29.65 20.77 10.21
C PHE A 136 -29.93 21.51 8.88
N PHE A 137 -29.00 21.53 7.93
CA PHE A 137 -29.17 22.13 6.61
C PHE A 137 -29.83 21.19 5.58
N GLY A 138 -30.19 19.96 5.97
CA GLY A 138 -30.90 19.00 5.10
C GLY A 138 -30.01 18.17 4.18
N ASP A 139 -30.62 17.19 3.50
CA ASP A 139 -30.01 16.30 2.50
C ASP A 139 -28.73 15.54 2.92
N MET A 140 -28.73 14.99 4.14
CA MET A 140 -27.57 14.30 4.71
C MET A 140 -27.86 12.88 5.22
N GLN A 141 -27.12 11.90 4.70
CA GLN A 141 -27.04 10.56 5.27
C GLN A 141 -25.90 10.51 6.31
N ILE A 142 -26.21 10.85 7.57
CA ILE A 142 -25.20 10.95 8.66
C ILE A 142 -24.31 9.69 8.70
N PHE A 143 -24.93 8.51 8.63
CA PHE A 143 -24.22 7.24 8.80
C PHE A 143 -23.16 7.02 7.71
N SER A 144 -23.55 7.14 6.44
CA SER A 144 -22.64 6.95 5.30
C SER A 144 -21.53 7.98 5.27
N GLU A 145 -21.82 9.21 5.69
CA GLU A 145 -20.81 10.27 5.76
C GLU A 145 -19.81 10.09 6.89
N ILE A 146 -20.25 9.66 8.07
CA ILE A 146 -19.33 9.31 9.17
C ILE A 146 -18.43 8.15 8.75
N LEU A 147 -18.99 7.14 8.09
CA LEU A 147 -18.19 6.02 7.59
C LEU A 147 -17.24 6.44 6.45
N LEU A 148 -17.65 7.36 5.56
CA LEU A 148 -16.76 7.95 4.56
C LEU A 148 -15.61 8.70 5.23
N MET A 149 -15.90 9.48 6.28
CA MET A 149 -14.89 10.19 7.06
C MET A 149 -13.91 9.22 7.75
N LEU A 150 -14.42 8.12 8.31
CA LEU A 150 -13.60 7.04 8.86
C LEU A 150 -12.75 6.35 7.78
N SER A 151 -13.28 6.20 6.57
CA SER A 151 -12.56 5.63 5.42
C SER A 151 -11.39 6.51 5.00
N ILE A 152 -11.60 7.83 4.94
CA ILE A 152 -10.55 8.82 4.68
C ILE A 152 -9.49 8.79 5.79
N PHE A 153 -9.90 8.68 7.06
CA PHE A 153 -8.98 8.50 8.19
C PHE A 153 -8.12 7.24 8.05
N LEU A 154 -8.71 6.10 7.68
CA LEU A 154 -7.98 4.85 7.45
C LEU A 154 -6.99 4.98 6.28
N LEU A 155 -7.40 5.62 5.18
CA LEU A 155 -6.51 5.90 4.05
C LEU A 155 -5.33 6.80 4.44
N SER A 156 -5.54 7.79 5.30
CA SER A 156 -4.46 8.61 5.85
C SER A 156 -3.51 7.81 6.72
N ALA A 157 -4.04 6.94 7.57
CA ALA A 157 -3.21 6.04 8.37
C ALA A 157 -2.35 5.14 7.47
N LEU A 158 -2.89 4.69 6.33
CA LEU A 158 -2.17 3.95 5.30
C LEU A 158 -1.07 4.79 4.63
N PHE A 159 -1.36 5.99 4.14
CA PHE A 159 -0.36 6.87 3.53
C PHE A 159 0.73 7.27 4.52
N THR A 160 0.36 7.49 5.79
CA THR A 160 1.30 7.74 6.88
C THR A 160 2.19 6.52 7.14
N ALA A 161 1.65 5.30 7.08
CA ALA A 161 2.45 4.08 7.17
C ALA A 161 3.45 3.98 6.01
N GLY A 162 3.03 4.35 4.80
CA GLY A 162 3.91 4.38 3.62
C GLY A 162 5.07 5.37 3.76
N THR A 163 4.79 6.60 4.17
CA THR A 163 5.83 7.63 4.37
C THR A 163 6.79 7.28 5.50
N VAL A 164 6.29 6.77 6.63
CA VAL A 164 7.13 6.28 7.74
C VAL A 164 7.94 5.07 7.32
N GLY A 165 7.34 4.10 6.61
CA GLY A 165 8.02 2.90 6.13
C GLY A 165 9.14 3.21 5.14
N PHE A 166 8.87 4.06 4.13
CA PHE A 166 9.87 4.51 3.17
C PHE A 166 10.94 5.41 3.78
N SER A 167 10.67 6.05 4.92
CA SER A 167 11.69 6.85 5.62
C SER A 167 12.91 6.03 6.07
N ALA A 168 12.82 4.70 6.18
CA ALA A 168 13.95 3.84 6.50
C ALA A 168 14.89 3.57 5.31
N LEU A 169 14.50 3.93 4.08
CA LEU A 169 15.31 3.71 2.88
C LEU A 169 16.47 4.71 2.78
N LYS A 170 17.62 4.24 2.30
CA LYS A 170 18.84 5.05 2.14
C LYS A 170 18.71 6.15 1.08
N SER A 171 17.89 5.94 0.04
CA SER A 171 17.76 6.87 -1.09
C SER A 171 16.89 8.07 -0.73
N VAL A 172 17.46 9.28 -0.87
CA VAL A 172 16.74 10.55 -0.64
C VAL A 172 15.59 10.73 -1.62
N ILE A 173 15.76 10.30 -2.88
CA ILE A 173 14.74 10.41 -3.94
C ILE A 173 13.47 9.65 -3.52
N ILE A 174 13.61 8.40 -3.07
CA ILE A 174 12.45 7.59 -2.69
C ILE A 174 11.83 8.10 -1.39
N ARG A 175 12.66 8.57 -0.46
CA ARG A 175 12.19 9.08 0.82
C ARG A 175 11.39 10.37 0.69
N VAL A 176 11.82 11.30 -0.17
CA VAL A 176 11.27 12.66 -0.23
C VAL A 176 10.46 12.88 -1.49
N LEU A 177 11.03 12.60 -2.67
CA LEU A 177 10.38 12.92 -3.94
C LEU A 177 9.13 12.06 -4.18
N LEU A 178 9.18 10.76 -3.90
CA LEU A 178 8.04 9.87 -4.13
C LEU A 178 6.81 10.25 -3.29
N PRO A 179 6.91 10.51 -1.97
CA PRO A 179 5.78 11.03 -1.20
C PRO A 179 5.26 12.39 -1.66
N ILE A 180 6.12 13.29 -2.12
CA ILE A 180 5.70 14.61 -2.62
C ILE A 180 4.93 14.46 -3.95
N ILE A 181 5.43 13.66 -4.88
CA ILE A 181 4.74 13.37 -6.14
C ILE A 181 3.41 12.67 -5.85
N ALA A 182 3.40 11.67 -4.96
CA ALA A 182 2.18 11.00 -4.55
C ALA A 182 1.17 11.98 -3.91
N ALA A 183 1.63 12.88 -3.04
CA ALA A 183 0.81 13.93 -2.43
C ALA A 183 0.19 14.87 -3.48
N PHE A 184 0.94 15.21 -4.54
CA PHE A 184 0.43 16.03 -5.65
C PHE A 184 -0.68 15.30 -6.43
N PHE A 185 -0.48 14.02 -6.77
CA PHE A 185 -1.52 13.22 -7.43
C PHE A 185 -2.74 13.00 -6.54
N VAL A 186 -2.54 12.78 -5.24
CA VAL A 186 -3.64 12.67 -4.26
C VAL A 186 -4.39 14.00 -4.16
N PHE A 187 -3.71 15.14 -4.21
CA PHE A 187 -4.36 16.45 -4.23
C PHE A 187 -5.24 16.63 -5.49
N ILE A 188 -4.71 16.30 -6.67
CA ILE A 188 -5.49 16.33 -7.92
C ILE A 188 -6.69 15.38 -7.83
N PHE A 189 -6.51 14.18 -7.29
CA PHE A 189 -7.58 13.21 -7.12
C PHE A 189 -8.67 13.73 -6.19
N ILE A 190 -8.30 14.27 -5.02
CA ILE A 190 -9.24 14.91 -4.06
C ILE A 190 -9.99 16.06 -4.73
N TRP A 191 -9.30 16.92 -5.49
CA TRP A 191 -9.92 18.03 -6.21
C TRP A 191 -11.02 17.54 -7.15
N ASN A 192 -10.71 16.58 -8.02
CA ASN A 192 -11.68 16.01 -8.95
C ASN A 192 -12.83 15.32 -8.19
N LEU A 193 -12.54 14.59 -7.12
CA LEU A 193 -13.58 13.90 -6.35
C LEU A 193 -14.64 14.84 -5.74
N PHE A 194 -14.23 16.01 -5.23
CA PHE A 194 -15.15 16.90 -4.51
C PHE A 194 -15.67 18.08 -5.33
N PHE A 195 -14.98 18.50 -6.41
CA PHE A 195 -15.38 19.67 -7.20
C PHE A 195 -16.00 19.36 -8.56
N ASP A 196 -15.90 18.12 -9.07
CA ASP A 196 -16.40 17.76 -10.40
C ASP A 196 -17.95 17.71 -10.47
N GLY A 197 -18.63 17.38 -9.36
CA GLY A 197 -20.10 17.48 -9.31
C GLY A 197 -20.77 16.81 -8.09
N ARG A 198 -22.08 16.98 -7.97
CA ARG A 198 -22.90 16.32 -6.92
C ARG A 198 -22.91 14.79 -7.08
N GLN A 199 -23.00 14.30 -8.31
CA GLN A 199 -23.11 12.86 -8.60
C GLN A 199 -21.84 12.09 -8.20
N THR A 200 -20.66 12.68 -8.39
CA THR A 200 -19.37 12.11 -7.98
C THR A 200 -19.33 11.90 -6.46
N PHE A 201 -19.76 12.89 -5.67
CA PHE A 201 -19.84 12.77 -4.22
C PHE A 201 -20.83 11.69 -3.77
N LEU A 202 -22.01 11.59 -4.39
CA LEU A 202 -22.98 10.52 -4.08
C LEU A 202 -22.43 9.13 -4.42
N THR A 203 -21.64 9.03 -5.50
CA THR A 203 -20.96 7.79 -5.89
C THR A 203 -19.95 7.34 -4.84
N LEU A 204 -19.28 8.28 -4.15
CA LEU A 204 -18.38 7.97 -3.03
C LEU A 204 -19.09 7.44 -1.79
N LEU A 205 -20.36 7.82 -1.58
CA LEU A 205 -21.15 7.35 -0.45
C LEU A 205 -21.69 5.93 -0.66
N ARG A 206 -21.92 5.52 -1.91
CA ARG A 206 -22.52 4.23 -2.27
C ARG A 206 -21.81 2.99 -1.70
N PRO A 207 -20.47 2.88 -1.68
CA PRO A 207 -19.81 1.73 -1.04
C PRO A 207 -20.01 1.67 0.47
N VAL A 208 -20.39 2.80 1.08
CA VAL A 208 -20.43 3.03 2.52
C VAL A 208 -21.85 3.15 3.08
N THR A 209 -22.87 2.93 2.24
CA THR A 209 -24.28 2.85 2.65
C THR A 209 -24.60 1.57 3.42
N LEU A 210 -23.85 0.49 3.18
CA LEU A 210 -24.02 -0.83 3.83
C LEU A 210 -25.45 -1.40 3.72
N ASP A 211 -26.12 -1.11 2.62
CA ASP A 211 -27.49 -1.52 2.31
C ASP A 211 -27.58 -2.98 1.82
N SER A 212 -26.52 -3.50 1.21
CA SER A 212 -26.45 -4.85 0.67
C SER A 212 -25.33 -5.69 1.30
N LEU A 213 -25.42 -7.01 1.18
CA LEU A 213 -24.37 -7.93 1.61
C LEU A 213 -23.07 -7.65 0.84
N THR A 214 -23.15 -7.34 -0.46
CA THR A 214 -22.00 -7.06 -1.31
C THR A 214 -21.31 -5.76 -0.90
N THR A 215 -22.05 -4.68 -0.63
CA THR A 215 -21.48 -3.42 -0.12
C THR A 215 -20.84 -3.62 1.26
N THR A 216 -21.47 -4.42 2.12
CA THR A 216 -20.95 -4.73 3.46
C THR A 216 -19.64 -5.51 3.39
N LEU A 217 -19.60 -6.58 2.58
CA LEU A 217 -18.39 -7.37 2.38
C LEU A 217 -17.28 -6.55 1.73
N THR A 218 -17.62 -5.69 0.77
CA THR A 218 -16.65 -4.81 0.09
C THR A 218 -16.04 -3.82 1.09
N PHE A 219 -16.86 -3.19 1.93
CA PHE A 219 -16.40 -2.25 2.96
C PHE A 219 -15.53 -2.93 4.02
N LEU A 220 -15.93 -4.11 4.51
CA LEU A 220 -15.10 -4.89 5.44
C LEU A 220 -13.76 -5.29 4.81
N SER A 221 -13.77 -5.67 3.53
CA SER A 221 -12.56 -6.02 2.79
C SER A 221 -11.65 -4.81 2.62
N PHE A 222 -12.20 -3.64 2.35
CA PHE A 222 -11.45 -2.39 2.32
C PHE A 222 -10.74 -2.10 3.66
N ILE A 223 -11.41 -2.30 4.80
CA ILE A 223 -10.79 -2.15 6.12
C ILE A 223 -9.64 -3.15 6.29
N ILE A 224 -9.86 -4.42 5.95
CA ILE A 224 -8.86 -5.48 6.08
C ILE A 224 -7.65 -5.18 5.19
N VAL A 225 -7.86 -4.74 3.93
CA VAL A 225 -6.80 -4.33 3.00
C VAL A 225 -6.00 -3.17 3.57
N CYS A 226 -6.67 -2.14 4.12
CA CYS A 226 -5.98 -1.01 4.73
C CYS A 226 -5.11 -1.44 5.91
N VAL A 227 -5.66 -2.24 6.83
CA VAL A 227 -4.92 -2.75 8.00
C VAL A 227 -3.73 -3.62 7.58
N TYR A 228 -3.94 -4.49 6.60
CA TYR A 228 -2.89 -5.34 6.04
C TYR A 228 -1.79 -4.52 5.37
N ALA A 229 -2.14 -3.55 4.54
CA ALA A 229 -1.19 -2.70 3.84
C ALA A 229 -0.42 -1.79 4.82
N ILE A 230 -1.07 -1.26 5.87
CA ILE A 230 -0.40 -0.57 6.99
C ILE A 230 0.65 -1.49 7.62
N TRP A 231 0.25 -2.71 7.98
CA TRP A 231 1.15 -3.68 8.59
C TRP A 231 2.36 -3.98 7.70
N MET A 232 2.14 -4.18 6.39
CA MET A 232 3.20 -4.47 5.42
C MET A 232 4.17 -3.30 5.22
N LEU A 233 3.67 -2.06 5.15
CA LEU A 233 4.51 -0.87 4.99
C LEU A 233 5.35 -0.60 6.24
N LEU A 234 4.78 -0.78 7.43
CA LEU A 234 5.53 -0.67 8.69
C LEU A 234 6.54 -1.81 8.84
N ASP A 235 6.21 -3.03 8.40
CA ASP A 235 7.13 -4.16 8.46
C ASP A 235 8.28 -4.02 7.45
N LEU A 236 8.03 -3.40 6.29
CA LEU A 236 9.08 -2.98 5.36
C LEU A 236 10.08 -2.05 6.05
N GLY A 237 9.60 -0.95 6.65
CA GLY A 237 10.45 -0.01 7.39
C GLY A 237 11.20 -0.68 8.55
N THR A 238 10.52 -1.55 9.28
CA THR A 238 11.12 -2.31 10.39
C THR A 238 12.18 -3.28 9.90
N SER A 239 11.97 -3.97 8.79
CA SER A 239 12.92 -4.95 8.24
C SER A 239 14.23 -4.34 7.73
N LEU A 240 14.22 -3.04 7.43
CA LEU A 240 15.41 -2.27 7.07
C LEU A 240 16.25 -1.87 8.29
N MET A 241 15.63 -1.80 9.47
CA MET A 241 16.30 -1.52 10.74
C MET A 241 16.75 -2.81 11.43
N ALA A 242 15.90 -3.84 11.43
CA ALA A 242 16.06 -5.07 12.21
C ALA A 242 17.37 -5.83 11.89
N PRO A 243 17.95 -6.53 12.88
CA PRO A 243 19.14 -7.35 12.68
C PRO A 243 18.85 -8.52 11.72
N VAL A 244 19.88 -8.95 10.97
CA VAL A 244 19.79 -10.00 9.94
C VAL A 244 19.31 -11.36 10.49
N SER A 245 19.42 -11.58 11.80
CA SER A 245 18.96 -12.79 12.48
C SER A 245 17.44 -12.85 12.71
N GLU A 246 16.71 -11.73 12.61
CA GLU A 246 15.27 -11.71 12.82
C GLU A 246 14.52 -12.06 11.53
N ASN A 247 13.98 -13.28 11.43
CA ASN A 247 13.20 -13.71 10.27
C ASN A 247 11.79 -13.09 10.27
N ARG A 248 11.60 -12.04 9.47
CA ARG A 248 10.27 -11.42 9.22
C ARG A 248 9.60 -11.93 7.95
N ALA A 249 10.37 -12.41 6.97
CA ALA A 249 9.88 -12.82 5.66
C ALA A 249 8.87 -13.99 5.74
N THR A 250 9.19 -15.02 6.53
CA THR A 250 8.30 -16.19 6.66
C THR A 250 6.93 -15.80 7.23
N ARG A 251 6.90 -14.97 8.28
CA ARG A 251 5.64 -14.51 8.88
C ARG A 251 4.81 -13.70 7.89
N ARG A 252 5.43 -12.77 7.16
CA ARG A 252 4.78 -12.01 6.08
C ARG A 252 4.14 -12.91 5.03
N ARG A 253 4.90 -13.88 4.52
CA ARG A 253 4.45 -14.76 3.42
C ARG A 253 3.30 -15.67 3.86
N ILE A 254 3.36 -16.26 5.04
CA ILE A 254 2.29 -17.12 5.57
C ILE A 254 1.01 -16.33 5.81
N ILE A 255 1.09 -15.17 6.48
CA ILE A 255 -0.09 -14.33 6.73
C ILE A 255 -0.73 -13.87 5.42
N SER A 256 0.09 -13.44 4.45
CA SER A 256 -0.40 -12.98 3.16
C SER A 256 -1.05 -14.10 2.35
N LEU A 257 -0.43 -15.28 2.32
CA LEU A 257 -0.98 -16.45 1.64
C LEU A 257 -2.33 -16.87 2.26
N GLY A 258 -2.41 -16.89 3.60
CA GLY A 258 -3.65 -17.18 4.31
C GLY A 258 -4.75 -16.16 4.00
N LEU A 259 -4.44 -14.85 4.09
CA LEU A 259 -5.40 -13.78 3.80
C LEU A 259 -5.91 -13.81 2.36
N ILE A 260 -5.02 -13.96 1.37
CA ILE A 260 -5.40 -14.04 -0.04
C ILE A 260 -6.32 -15.25 -0.26
N THR A 261 -5.96 -16.42 0.25
CA THR A 261 -6.74 -17.65 0.08
C THR A 261 -8.12 -17.52 0.74
N ILE A 262 -8.18 -17.05 1.99
CA ILE A 262 -9.44 -16.86 2.72
C ILE A 262 -10.32 -15.83 2.02
N SER A 263 -9.76 -14.70 1.59
CA SER A 263 -10.54 -13.65 0.91
C SER A 263 -11.18 -14.16 -0.39
N LEU A 264 -10.43 -14.89 -1.22
CA LEU A 264 -10.94 -15.47 -2.45
C LEU A 264 -12.02 -16.52 -2.19
N LEU A 265 -11.85 -17.37 -1.18
CA LEU A 265 -12.87 -18.37 -0.82
C LEU A 265 -14.15 -17.72 -0.30
N VAL A 266 -14.04 -16.69 0.55
CA VAL A 266 -15.19 -15.97 1.08
C VAL A 266 -15.97 -15.28 -0.05
N PHE A 267 -15.27 -14.63 -0.99
CA PHE A 267 -15.93 -13.98 -2.13
C PHE A 267 -16.55 -14.99 -3.09
N ALA A 268 -15.89 -16.13 -3.32
CA ALA A 268 -16.44 -17.21 -4.14
C ALA A 268 -17.75 -17.76 -3.55
N VAL A 269 -17.80 -17.98 -2.23
CA VAL A 269 -19.01 -18.47 -1.54
C VAL A 269 -20.10 -17.39 -1.52
N ALA A 270 -19.73 -16.14 -1.28
CA ALA A 270 -20.67 -15.01 -1.26
C ALA A 270 -21.13 -14.56 -2.66
N LYS A 271 -20.62 -15.17 -3.74
CA LYS A 271 -20.91 -14.84 -5.15
C LYS A 271 -20.74 -13.35 -5.44
N VAL A 272 -19.67 -12.76 -4.90
CA VAL A 272 -19.30 -11.37 -5.18
C VAL A 272 -18.83 -11.27 -6.63
N ASP A 273 -19.02 -10.11 -7.26
CA ASP A 273 -18.59 -9.88 -8.64
C ASP A 273 -17.09 -10.21 -8.84
N MET A 274 -16.80 -10.89 -9.96
CA MET A 274 -15.46 -11.38 -10.28
C MET A 274 -14.41 -10.25 -10.29
N GLU A 275 -14.77 -9.08 -10.81
CA GLU A 275 -13.89 -7.91 -10.88
C GLU A 275 -13.51 -7.39 -9.49
N VAL A 276 -14.48 -7.30 -8.58
CA VAL A 276 -14.26 -6.86 -7.19
C VAL A 276 -13.39 -7.87 -6.45
N SER A 277 -13.66 -9.17 -6.63
CA SER A 277 -12.84 -10.25 -6.06
C SER A 277 -11.40 -10.20 -6.57
N LEU A 278 -11.21 -9.99 -7.87
CA LEU A 278 -9.88 -9.87 -8.49
C LEU A 278 -9.14 -8.63 -7.96
N ALA A 279 -9.77 -7.46 -7.97
CA ALA A 279 -9.18 -6.21 -7.50
C ALA A 279 -8.72 -6.32 -6.03
N LEU A 280 -9.54 -6.89 -5.16
CA LEU A 280 -9.20 -7.10 -3.75
C LEU A 280 -8.07 -8.12 -3.58
N SER A 281 -8.06 -9.21 -4.35
CA SER A 281 -6.97 -10.20 -4.32
C SER A 281 -5.63 -9.58 -4.74
N LEU A 282 -5.63 -8.72 -5.77
CA LEU A 282 -4.46 -7.97 -6.21
C LEU A 282 -4.02 -6.96 -5.14
N ALA A 283 -4.95 -6.31 -4.44
CA ALA A 283 -4.64 -5.38 -3.35
C ALA A 283 -3.88 -6.06 -2.19
N PHE A 284 -4.16 -7.34 -1.89
CA PHE A 284 -3.37 -8.13 -0.95
C PHE A 284 -2.05 -8.62 -1.56
N CYS A 285 -2.06 -9.02 -2.84
CA CYS A 285 -0.91 -9.65 -3.50
C CYS A 285 0.22 -8.68 -3.82
N VAL A 286 -0.09 -7.46 -4.29
CA VAL A 286 0.92 -6.50 -4.76
C VAL A 286 1.92 -6.12 -3.65
N PRO A 287 1.50 -5.73 -2.42
CA PRO A 287 2.44 -5.36 -1.37
C PRO A 287 3.40 -6.50 -0.99
N VAL A 288 2.89 -7.73 -0.79
CA VAL A 288 3.75 -8.88 -0.45
C VAL A 288 4.69 -9.24 -1.59
N SER A 289 4.24 -9.11 -2.82
CA SER A 289 5.06 -9.41 -4.00
C SER A 289 6.20 -8.41 -4.13
N VAL A 290 5.93 -7.10 -4.06
CA VAL A 290 6.97 -6.07 -4.13
C VAL A 290 8.01 -6.26 -3.04
N ILE A 291 7.60 -6.50 -1.79
CA ILE A 291 8.55 -6.75 -0.68
C ILE A 291 9.34 -8.03 -0.93
N SER A 292 8.67 -9.13 -1.29
CA SER A 292 9.32 -10.43 -1.48
C SER A 292 10.33 -10.43 -2.64
N LEU A 293 10.03 -9.73 -3.75
CA LEU A 293 10.91 -9.63 -4.92
C LEU A 293 12.11 -8.70 -4.69
N THR A 294 12.07 -7.85 -3.67
CA THR A 294 13.14 -6.88 -3.36
C THR A 294 13.95 -7.26 -2.12
N GLU A 295 13.61 -8.36 -1.45
CA GLU A 295 14.30 -8.85 -0.25
C GLU A 295 15.78 -9.20 -0.49
N ASN A 296 16.59 -8.92 0.53
CA ASN A 296 18.00 -9.30 0.56
C ASN A 296 18.17 -10.81 0.75
N THR A 297 19.19 -11.37 0.11
CA THR A 297 19.48 -12.82 0.06
C THR A 297 20.28 -13.32 1.26
N ASN A 298 20.29 -12.58 2.36
CA ASN A 298 21.07 -12.94 3.54
C ASN A 298 20.31 -14.00 4.32
N LEU A 299 20.74 -15.26 4.20
CA LEU A 299 20.11 -16.40 4.84
C LEU A 299 21.00 -16.89 5.99
N ALA A 300 20.50 -16.79 7.22
CA ALA A 300 21.19 -17.32 8.40
C ALA A 300 20.72 -18.75 8.72
N GLN A 301 21.62 -19.59 9.22
CA GLN A 301 21.30 -20.98 9.60
C GLN A 301 20.09 -21.12 10.55
N PRO A 302 19.90 -20.26 11.58
CA PRO A 302 18.74 -20.38 12.48
C PRO A 302 17.38 -20.25 11.77
N ILE A 303 17.36 -19.59 10.61
CA ILE A 303 16.14 -19.41 9.80
C ILE A 303 15.79 -20.69 9.04
N VAL A 304 16.80 -21.47 8.64
CA VAL A 304 16.68 -22.67 7.81
C VAL A 304 16.40 -23.92 8.65
N ALA A 305 16.97 -23.99 9.85
CA ALA A 305 16.90 -25.15 10.74
C ALA A 305 15.46 -25.67 11.02
N PRO A 306 14.44 -24.83 11.29
CA PRO A 306 13.07 -25.31 11.55
C PRO A 306 12.44 -26.03 10.35
N PHE A 307 12.86 -25.67 9.13
CA PHE A 307 12.36 -26.23 7.88
C PHE A 307 13.09 -27.51 7.51
N THR A 308 14.41 -27.56 7.69
CA THR A 308 15.20 -28.77 7.38
C THR A 308 14.91 -29.91 8.33
N ARG A 309 14.55 -29.63 9.59
CA ARG A 309 14.10 -30.63 10.57
C ARG A 309 12.84 -31.39 10.15
N LYS A 310 12.00 -30.79 9.29
CA LYS A 310 10.77 -31.39 8.77
C LYS A 310 11.01 -32.20 7.48
N GLY A 311 12.24 -32.59 7.20
CA GLY A 311 12.60 -33.43 6.05
C GLY A 311 12.44 -32.73 4.70
N MET A 312 12.13 -33.51 3.66
CA MET A 312 12.06 -33.02 2.27
C MET A 312 10.92 -32.02 2.05
N ILE A 313 9.74 -32.28 2.61
CA ILE A 313 8.56 -31.41 2.49
C ILE A 313 8.84 -30.07 3.19
N GLY A 314 9.46 -30.11 4.37
CA GLY A 314 9.87 -28.91 5.10
C GLY A 314 10.86 -28.05 4.34
N SER A 315 11.89 -28.66 3.74
CA SER A 315 12.86 -27.96 2.91
C SER A 315 12.20 -27.37 1.65
N ALA A 316 11.31 -28.10 0.98
CA ALA A 316 10.58 -27.58 -0.18
C ALA A 316 9.69 -26.37 0.18
N ALA A 317 8.96 -26.43 1.29
CA ALA A 317 8.17 -25.30 1.80
C ALA A 317 9.07 -24.12 2.19
N GLY A 318 10.23 -24.41 2.79
CA GLY A 318 11.25 -23.41 3.11
C GLY A 318 11.69 -22.61 1.90
N ARG A 319 11.85 -23.24 0.74
CA ARG A 319 12.25 -22.55 -0.51
C ARG A 319 11.26 -21.50 -1.01
N ALA A 320 10.00 -21.55 -0.59
CA ALA A 320 9.02 -20.49 -0.84
C ALA A 320 8.91 -19.48 0.33
N LEU A 321 9.41 -19.83 1.52
CA LEU A 321 9.18 -19.05 2.75
C LEU A 321 10.45 -18.41 3.34
N TYR A 322 11.64 -18.80 2.90
CA TYR A 322 12.91 -18.20 3.32
C TYR A 322 13.01 -16.75 2.85
N PRO A 323 13.74 -15.89 3.57
CA PRO A 323 14.02 -14.53 3.10
C PRO A 323 14.82 -14.54 1.78
N GLY A 324 14.53 -13.56 0.92
CA GLY A 324 15.31 -13.27 -0.28
C GLY A 324 14.47 -13.23 -1.56
N TRP A 325 14.94 -12.45 -2.55
CA TRP A 325 14.23 -12.27 -3.82
C TRP A 325 14.05 -13.56 -4.63
N ALA A 326 14.99 -14.51 -4.57
CA ALA A 326 14.90 -15.76 -5.34
C ALA A 326 13.80 -16.69 -4.81
N THR A 327 13.69 -16.83 -3.50
CA THR A 327 12.59 -17.54 -2.84
C THR A 327 11.30 -16.73 -2.91
N GLY A 328 11.39 -15.41 -2.89
CA GLY A 328 10.30 -14.48 -3.11
C GLY A 328 9.69 -14.62 -4.50
N LEU A 329 10.50 -14.83 -5.53
CA LEU A 329 10.03 -15.13 -6.89
C LEU A 329 9.19 -16.41 -6.92
N VAL A 330 9.67 -17.49 -6.29
CA VAL A 330 8.90 -18.74 -6.18
C VAL A 330 7.58 -18.52 -5.44
N PHE A 331 7.60 -17.73 -4.36
CA PHE A 331 6.40 -17.36 -3.62
C PHE A 331 5.40 -16.57 -4.48
N VAL A 332 5.86 -15.58 -5.24
CA VAL A 332 5.01 -14.79 -6.14
C VAL A 332 4.43 -15.65 -7.26
N LEU A 333 5.20 -16.56 -7.84
CA LEU A 333 4.70 -17.51 -8.84
C LEU A 333 3.68 -18.50 -8.24
N LEU A 334 3.85 -18.89 -6.97
CA LEU A 334 2.86 -19.68 -6.25
C LEU A 334 1.57 -18.88 -6.05
N LEU A 335 1.65 -17.61 -5.65
CA LEU A 335 0.47 -16.74 -5.53
C LEU A 335 -0.24 -16.56 -6.87
N TYR A 336 0.51 -16.37 -7.96
CA TYR A 336 -0.03 -16.29 -9.31
C TYR A 336 -0.86 -17.54 -9.65
N GLY A 337 -0.25 -18.73 -9.49
CA GLY A 337 -0.95 -19.99 -9.76
C GLY A 337 -2.15 -20.22 -8.86
N LEU A 338 -2.08 -19.82 -7.59
CA LEU A 338 -3.19 -19.92 -6.63
C LEU A 338 -4.36 -19.03 -7.03
N ILE A 339 -4.11 -17.74 -7.33
CA ILE A 339 -5.15 -16.81 -7.74
C ILE A 339 -5.76 -17.26 -9.06
N GLN A 340 -4.93 -17.62 -10.05
CA GLN A 340 -5.40 -18.09 -11.35
C GLN A 340 -6.26 -19.36 -11.22
N GLY A 341 -5.81 -20.35 -10.45
CA GLY A 341 -6.52 -21.62 -10.24
C GLY A 341 -7.86 -21.43 -9.53
N LEU A 342 -7.90 -20.63 -8.46
CA LEU A 342 -9.14 -20.32 -7.76
C LEU A 342 -10.11 -19.50 -8.62
N MET A 343 -9.62 -18.53 -9.38
CA MET A 343 -10.47 -17.75 -10.28
C MET A 343 -11.09 -18.62 -11.38
N HIS A 344 -10.32 -19.55 -11.94
CA HIS A 344 -10.84 -20.50 -12.94
C HIS A 344 -11.91 -21.42 -12.34
N PHE A 345 -11.67 -21.95 -11.14
CA PHE A 345 -12.59 -22.88 -10.47
C PHE A 345 -13.87 -22.20 -9.97
N SER A 346 -13.76 -21.06 -9.31
CA SER A 346 -14.87 -20.39 -8.62
C SER A 346 -15.72 -19.52 -9.54
N TYR A 347 -15.11 -18.85 -10.52
CA TYR A 347 -15.78 -17.83 -11.32
C TYR A 347 -15.91 -18.17 -12.80
N ARG A 348 -15.32 -19.29 -13.27
CA ARG A 348 -15.17 -19.59 -14.71
C ARG A 348 -14.59 -18.37 -15.45
N ALA A 349 -13.43 -17.93 -14.99
CA ALA A 349 -12.82 -16.66 -15.39
C ALA A 349 -12.84 -16.41 -16.91
N ASN A 350 -13.35 -15.25 -17.30
CA ASN A 350 -13.36 -14.77 -18.68
C ASN A 350 -11.94 -14.40 -19.16
N ALA A 351 -11.75 -14.33 -20.47
CA ALA A 351 -10.46 -13.99 -21.08
C ALA A 351 -9.91 -12.63 -20.59
N GLU A 352 -10.79 -11.63 -20.39
CA GLU A 352 -10.44 -10.31 -19.89
C GLU A 352 -9.87 -10.36 -18.46
N ALA A 353 -10.53 -11.07 -17.54
CA ALA A 353 -10.09 -11.19 -16.15
C ALA A 353 -8.73 -11.90 -16.03
N ILE A 354 -8.52 -12.93 -16.87
CA ILE A 354 -7.23 -13.62 -16.95
C ILE A 354 -6.15 -12.68 -17.53
N THR A 355 -6.49 -11.90 -18.56
CA THR A 355 -5.58 -10.91 -19.16
C THR A 355 -5.17 -9.84 -18.14
N LEU A 356 -6.11 -9.35 -17.32
CA LEU A 356 -5.85 -8.37 -16.26
C LEU A 356 -4.95 -8.97 -15.16
N LEU A 357 -5.23 -10.20 -14.72
CA LEU A 357 -4.40 -10.92 -13.75
C LEU A 357 -2.96 -11.10 -14.27
N ASN A 358 -2.82 -11.59 -15.51
CA ASN A 358 -1.53 -11.80 -16.15
C ASN A 358 -0.76 -10.48 -16.28
N SER A 359 -1.44 -9.40 -16.68
CA SER A 359 -0.84 -8.07 -16.80
C SER A 359 -0.36 -7.55 -15.46
N ALA A 360 -1.12 -7.76 -14.37
CA ALA A 360 -0.71 -7.37 -13.02
C ALA A 360 0.54 -8.13 -12.53
N PHE A 361 0.65 -9.44 -12.80
CA PHE A 361 1.84 -10.21 -12.45
C PHE A 361 3.04 -9.90 -13.36
N ALA A 362 2.82 -9.69 -14.66
CA ALA A 362 3.85 -9.24 -15.57
C ALA A 362 4.39 -7.85 -15.14
N PHE A 363 3.51 -6.96 -14.69
CA PHE A 363 3.88 -5.66 -14.11
C PHE A 363 4.80 -5.81 -12.88
N LEU A 364 4.59 -6.81 -12.02
CA LEU A 364 5.46 -7.09 -10.88
C LEU A 364 6.79 -7.77 -11.31
N LEU A 365 6.76 -8.67 -12.29
CA LEU A 365 7.94 -9.43 -12.69
C LEU A 365 8.90 -8.64 -13.59
N PHE A 366 8.39 -7.71 -14.39
CA PHE A 366 9.20 -6.92 -15.32
C PHE A 366 10.30 -6.10 -14.63
N PRO A 367 10.02 -5.30 -13.57
CA PRO A 367 11.06 -4.56 -12.86
C PRO A 367 12.12 -5.49 -12.28
N LEU A 368 11.72 -6.67 -11.77
CA LEU A 368 12.66 -7.68 -11.31
C LEU A 368 13.56 -8.15 -12.47
N ALA A 369 12.98 -8.53 -13.61
CA ALA A 369 13.75 -8.96 -14.78
C ALA A 369 14.77 -7.88 -15.21
N LEU A 370 14.35 -6.61 -15.28
CA LEU A 370 15.24 -5.49 -15.62
C LEU A 370 16.35 -5.26 -14.58
N THR A 371 16.04 -5.32 -13.28
CA THR A 371 17.08 -5.21 -12.24
C THR A 371 18.15 -6.29 -12.39
N ARG A 372 17.78 -7.49 -12.87
CA ARG A 372 18.71 -8.60 -13.05
C ARG A 372 19.55 -8.48 -14.31
N LEU A 373 18.98 -7.93 -15.39
CA LEU A 373 19.70 -7.68 -16.63
C LEU A 373 20.66 -6.49 -16.52
N PHE A 374 20.22 -5.38 -15.93
CA PHE A 374 20.95 -4.11 -15.98
C PHE A 374 21.62 -3.69 -14.65
N ALA A 375 21.15 -4.16 -13.49
CA ALA A 375 21.55 -3.62 -12.18
C ALA A 375 21.95 -4.69 -11.14
N LYS A 376 22.56 -5.80 -11.59
CA LYS A 376 22.84 -6.99 -10.76
C LYS A 376 23.65 -6.71 -9.48
N LYS A 377 24.55 -5.72 -9.50
CA LYS A 377 25.52 -5.45 -8.43
C LYS A 377 25.11 -4.33 -7.45
N HIS A 378 23.96 -3.71 -7.62
CA HIS A 378 23.55 -2.61 -6.73
C HIS A 378 22.92 -3.10 -5.42
N ASP A 379 23.34 -2.48 -4.31
CA ASP A 379 22.83 -2.78 -2.97
C ASP A 379 21.39 -2.29 -2.76
N ASN A 380 20.98 -1.20 -3.42
CA ASN A 380 19.64 -0.62 -3.28
C ASN A 380 18.63 -1.25 -4.25
N ARG A 381 18.37 -2.56 -4.09
CA ARG A 381 17.47 -3.33 -4.97
C ARG A 381 16.04 -2.78 -4.99
N PHE A 382 15.49 -2.46 -3.81
CA PHE A 382 14.15 -1.90 -3.68
C PHE A 382 14.00 -0.60 -4.47
N GLY A 383 14.99 0.29 -4.39
CA GLY A 383 14.91 1.56 -5.07
C GLY A 383 14.98 1.48 -6.59
N ILE A 384 15.84 0.61 -7.11
CA ILE A 384 15.94 0.39 -8.56
C ILE A 384 14.68 -0.29 -9.08
N TYR A 385 14.12 -1.22 -8.32
CA TYR A 385 12.84 -1.87 -8.65
C TYR A 385 11.71 -0.84 -8.78
N LEU A 386 11.60 0.12 -7.85
CA LEU A 386 10.62 1.21 -7.95
C LEU A 386 10.86 2.13 -9.16
N ILE A 387 12.12 2.46 -9.47
CA ILE A 387 12.45 3.27 -10.65
C ILE A 387 11.97 2.57 -11.93
N PHE A 388 12.15 1.26 -12.06
CA PHE A 388 11.66 0.52 -13.21
C PHE A 388 10.13 0.47 -13.28
N ILE A 389 9.43 0.38 -12.15
CA ILE A 389 7.97 0.55 -12.11
C ILE A 389 7.58 1.93 -12.67
N CYS A 390 8.18 3.00 -12.17
CA CYS A 390 7.89 4.36 -12.65
C CYS A 390 8.20 4.51 -14.14
N THR A 391 9.27 3.87 -14.62
CA THR A 391 9.68 3.91 -16.03
C THR A 391 8.65 3.23 -16.94
N GLN A 392 8.01 2.13 -16.51
CA GLN A 392 6.93 1.50 -17.28
C GLN A 392 5.76 2.45 -17.53
N PHE A 393 5.32 3.17 -16.49
CA PHE A 393 4.26 4.16 -16.62
C PHE A 393 4.69 5.35 -17.48
N LEU A 394 5.92 5.83 -17.30
CA LEU A 394 6.46 6.93 -18.10
C LEU A 394 6.51 6.59 -19.59
N ILE A 395 6.95 5.39 -19.96
CA ILE A 395 6.98 4.94 -21.36
C ILE A 395 5.56 4.95 -21.95
N VAL A 396 4.59 4.35 -21.25
CA VAL A 396 3.20 4.32 -21.73
C VAL A 396 2.63 5.73 -21.86
N LEU A 397 2.88 6.61 -20.88
CA LEU A 397 2.41 8.00 -20.92
C LEU A 397 3.01 8.78 -22.10
N ILE A 398 4.31 8.61 -22.37
CA ILE A 398 4.98 9.22 -23.53
C ILE A 398 4.37 8.72 -24.83
N VAL A 399 4.10 7.41 -24.93
CA VAL A 399 3.50 6.82 -26.14
C VAL A 399 2.09 7.35 -26.35
N ILE A 400 1.25 7.41 -25.31
CA ILE A 400 -0.10 7.99 -25.39
C ILE A 400 -0.03 9.44 -25.86
N ALA A 401 0.82 10.26 -25.24
CA ALA A 401 0.98 11.66 -25.61
C ALA A 401 1.48 11.84 -27.05
N ALA A 402 2.37 10.95 -27.52
CA ALA A 402 2.87 10.97 -28.89
C ALA A 402 1.79 10.59 -29.92
N GLU A 403 0.97 9.58 -29.62
CA GLU A 403 -0.15 9.17 -30.49
C GLU A 403 -1.25 10.24 -30.57
N GLU A 404 -1.51 10.94 -29.46
CA GLU A 404 -2.47 12.05 -29.43
C GLU A 404 -1.96 13.27 -30.21
N PHE A 405 -0.66 13.57 -30.13
CA PHE A 405 -0.05 14.71 -30.80
C PHE A 405 0.18 14.49 -32.30
N ILE A 406 0.53 13.27 -32.72
CA ILE A 406 0.84 12.95 -34.12
C ILE A 406 -0.42 12.42 -34.82
N ASP A 407 -1.03 13.29 -35.61
CA ASP A 407 -2.03 12.95 -36.65
C ASP A 407 -3.40 12.49 -36.13
N GLY A 408 -3.84 13.06 -34.99
CA GLY A 408 -5.20 12.88 -34.46
C GLY A 408 -5.55 11.44 -34.08
N GLY A 409 -4.57 10.66 -33.59
CA GLY A 409 -4.75 9.27 -33.16
C GLY A 409 -4.63 8.21 -34.27
N LYS A 410 -4.14 8.57 -35.46
CA LYS A 410 -3.90 7.58 -36.55
C LYS A 410 -2.59 6.81 -36.39
N LEU A 411 -1.60 7.39 -35.72
CA LEU A 411 -0.34 6.71 -35.42
C LEU A 411 -0.58 5.71 -34.28
N GLN A 412 -0.26 4.43 -34.49
CA GLN A 412 -0.51 3.34 -33.52
C GLN A 412 0.79 2.65 -33.14
N ILE A 413 1.64 3.36 -32.39
CA ILE A 413 2.93 2.85 -31.92
C ILE A 413 2.77 1.97 -30.66
N MET A 414 1.67 2.11 -29.90
CA MET A 414 1.42 1.35 -28.67
C MET A 414 1.55 -0.17 -28.88
N GLN A 415 1.23 -0.65 -30.08
CA GLN A 415 1.38 -2.06 -30.45
C GLN A 415 2.83 -2.53 -30.38
N CYS A 416 3.80 -1.69 -30.72
CA CYS A 416 5.23 -2.00 -30.62
C CYS A 416 5.72 -2.13 -29.17
N PHE A 417 4.93 -1.63 -28.21
CA PHE A 417 5.23 -1.68 -26.79
C PHE A 417 4.49 -2.82 -26.06
N PHE A 418 3.97 -3.83 -26.77
CA PHE A 418 3.29 -4.99 -26.18
C PHE A 418 4.12 -5.73 -25.11
N TRP A 419 5.45 -5.62 -25.18
CA TRP A 419 6.37 -6.18 -24.18
C TRP A 419 6.30 -5.43 -22.85
N VAL A 420 5.91 -4.14 -22.83
CA VAL A 420 5.70 -3.38 -21.60
C VAL A 420 4.34 -3.77 -20.99
N PRO A 421 4.28 -4.40 -19.81
CA PRO A 421 3.03 -4.93 -19.25
C PRO A 421 1.90 -3.89 -19.07
N THR A 422 2.26 -2.64 -18.74
CA THR A 422 1.29 -1.53 -18.57
C THR A 422 0.62 -1.11 -19.88
N SER A 423 1.19 -1.45 -21.04
CA SER A 423 0.57 -1.18 -22.34
C SER A 423 -0.64 -2.07 -22.61
N ILE A 424 -0.69 -3.28 -22.05
CA ILE A 424 -1.75 -4.28 -22.35
C ILE A 424 -3.13 -3.73 -21.97
N ILE A 425 -3.23 -3.01 -20.85
CA ILE A 425 -4.49 -2.40 -20.40
C ILE A 425 -5.01 -1.42 -21.46
N HIS A 426 -4.14 -0.59 -22.01
CA HIS A 426 -4.49 0.40 -23.05
C HIS A 426 -4.77 -0.27 -24.40
N LEU A 427 -4.05 -1.34 -24.73
CA LEU A 427 -4.29 -2.11 -25.95
C LEU A 427 -5.66 -2.81 -25.95
N GLY A 428 -6.18 -3.18 -24.77
CA GLY A 428 -7.51 -3.77 -24.61
C GLY A 428 -8.67 -2.84 -24.98
N GLU A 429 -8.51 -1.54 -24.80
CA GLU A 429 -9.51 -0.53 -25.19
C GLU A 429 -9.52 -0.27 -26.71
N SER A 430 -8.46 -0.66 -27.41
CA SER A 430 -8.35 -0.50 -28.85
C SER A 430 -9.07 -1.62 -29.60
N SER A 431 -10.02 -1.27 -30.47
CA SER A 431 -10.90 -2.20 -31.21
C SER A 431 -10.21 -3.13 -32.22
N ARG A 432 -8.88 -3.20 -32.24
CA ARG A 432 -8.08 -3.91 -33.26
C ARG A 432 -7.40 -5.18 -32.76
N PHE A 433 -7.21 -5.35 -31.46
CA PHE A 433 -6.70 -6.62 -30.93
C PHE A 433 -7.86 -7.57 -30.65
N SER A 434 -7.77 -8.81 -31.15
CA SER A 434 -8.68 -9.85 -30.68
C SER A 434 -8.38 -10.16 -29.22
N GLU A 435 -9.42 -10.47 -28.44
CA GLU A 435 -9.29 -10.90 -27.04
C GLU A 435 -8.29 -12.07 -26.89
N THR A 436 -8.26 -12.97 -27.87
CA THR A 436 -7.33 -14.11 -27.93
C THR A 436 -5.87 -13.67 -28.10
N ALA A 437 -5.61 -12.62 -28.88
CA ALA A 437 -4.26 -12.09 -29.07
C ALA A 437 -3.75 -11.42 -27.79
N LEU A 438 -4.59 -10.60 -27.13
CA LEU A 438 -4.25 -9.97 -25.84
C LEU A 438 -3.97 -11.00 -24.75
N LEU A 439 -4.81 -12.04 -24.68
CA LEU A 439 -4.62 -13.14 -23.76
C LEU A 439 -3.27 -13.82 -23.98
N ASN A 440 -2.93 -14.16 -25.24
CA ASN A 440 -1.65 -14.79 -25.57
C ASN A 440 -0.44 -13.90 -25.24
N VAL A 441 -0.51 -12.60 -25.58
CA VAL A 441 0.54 -11.63 -25.25
C VAL A 441 0.74 -11.53 -23.72
N SER A 442 -0.35 -11.52 -22.96
CA SER A 442 -0.29 -11.45 -21.50
C SER A 442 0.43 -12.67 -20.89
N TYR A 443 0.17 -13.88 -21.39
CA TYR A 443 0.88 -15.09 -20.98
C TYR A 443 2.36 -15.05 -21.36
N ILE A 444 2.67 -14.62 -22.59
CA ILE A 444 4.05 -14.48 -23.06
C ILE A 444 4.84 -13.56 -22.14
N ASN A 445 4.28 -12.41 -21.75
CA ASN A 445 4.95 -11.47 -20.84
C ASN A 445 5.23 -12.08 -19.47
N VAL A 446 4.25 -12.73 -18.83
CA VAL A 446 4.47 -13.39 -17.53
C VAL A 446 5.56 -14.46 -17.63
N ILE A 447 5.48 -15.33 -18.63
CA ILE A 447 6.43 -16.44 -18.83
C ILE A 447 7.84 -15.90 -19.13
N LEU A 448 7.95 -14.90 -20.00
CA LEU A 448 9.23 -14.29 -20.37
C LEU A 448 9.93 -13.69 -19.15
N TYR A 449 9.24 -12.84 -18.39
CA TYR A 449 9.83 -12.17 -17.22
C TYR A 449 10.11 -13.14 -16.07
N ALA A 450 9.24 -14.13 -15.84
CA ALA A 450 9.50 -15.20 -14.90
C ALA A 450 10.74 -16.01 -15.29
N SER A 451 10.91 -16.34 -16.57
CA SER A 451 12.04 -17.13 -17.06
C SER A 451 13.37 -16.38 -16.93
N ILE A 452 13.41 -15.08 -17.25
CA ILE A 452 14.59 -14.23 -17.04
C ILE A 452 14.94 -14.18 -15.54
N ALA A 453 13.95 -14.00 -14.67
CA ALA A 453 14.19 -13.94 -13.24
C ALA A 453 14.67 -15.30 -12.67
N LEU A 454 14.06 -16.42 -13.10
CA LEU A 454 14.42 -17.77 -12.67
C LEU A 454 15.84 -18.15 -13.09
N THR A 455 16.22 -17.92 -14.35
CA THR A 455 17.57 -18.19 -14.86
C THR A 455 18.63 -17.37 -14.09
N SER A 456 18.33 -16.11 -13.80
CA SER A 456 19.23 -15.25 -13.02
C SER A 456 19.39 -15.70 -11.55
N SER A 457 18.46 -16.49 -11.02
CA SER A 457 18.43 -16.95 -9.63
C SER A 457 19.31 -18.18 -9.35
N LEU A 458 19.79 -18.87 -10.40
CA LEU A 458 20.57 -20.12 -10.27
C LEU A 458 21.75 -20.05 -9.29
N PRO A 459 22.58 -18.98 -9.25
CA PRO A 459 23.67 -18.87 -8.28
C PRO A 459 23.18 -18.75 -6.84
N VAL A 460 22.05 -18.07 -6.62
CA VAL A 460 21.45 -17.89 -5.29
C VAL A 460 20.94 -19.24 -4.75
N TRP A 461 20.37 -20.07 -5.62
CA TRP A 461 19.92 -21.41 -5.25
C TRP A 461 21.06 -22.35 -4.84
N LYS A 462 22.26 -22.16 -5.39
CA LYS A 462 23.45 -22.91 -4.93
C LYS A 462 23.76 -22.55 -3.47
N HIS A 463 23.84 -21.25 -3.18
CA HIS A 463 24.08 -20.76 -1.82
C HIS A 463 23.02 -21.25 -0.80
N ILE A 464 21.73 -21.20 -1.15
CA ILE A 464 20.65 -21.71 -0.29
C ILE A 464 20.84 -23.20 0.03
N ARG A 465 21.18 -24.01 -0.99
CA ARG A 465 21.43 -25.46 -0.79
C ARG A 465 22.63 -25.72 0.10
N ASP A 466 23.67 -24.90 0.01
CA ASP A 466 24.86 -25.04 0.86
C ASP A 466 24.51 -24.74 2.32
N VAL A 467 23.73 -23.68 2.59
CA VAL A 467 23.24 -23.37 3.95
C VAL A 467 22.30 -24.47 4.47
N GLU A 468 21.40 -25.01 3.63
CA GLU A 468 20.55 -26.16 3.98
C GLU A 468 21.37 -27.39 4.36
N ARG A 469 22.49 -27.66 3.66
CA ARG A 469 23.38 -28.80 3.92
C ARG A 469 24.11 -28.64 5.24
N VAL A 470 24.70 -27.48 5.50
CA VAL A 470 25.39 -27.23 6.77
C VAL A 470 24.41 -27.38 7.94
N SER A 471 23.20 -26.82 7.81
CA SER A 471 22.17 -26.94 8.86
C SER A 471 21.68 -28.37 9.10
N LYS A 472 21.74 -29.25 8.09
CA LYS A 472 21.41 -30.68 8.24
C LYS A 472 22.53 -31.50 8.88
N ASN A 473 23.78 -31.09 8.70
CA ASN A 473 24.94 -31.79 9.26
C ASN A 473 25.16 -31.45 10.76
N GLU A 474 24.62 -30.32 11.23
CA GLU A 474 24.62 -29.91 12.65
C GLU A 474 23.44 -30.49 13.46
N GLN A 475 22.54 -31.23 12.81
CA GLN A 475 21.37 -31.91 13.40
C GLN A 475 21.67 -33.39 13.56
#